data_AF-A0A7W4MWB6-F1
#
_entry.id   AF-A0A7W4MWB6-F1
#
_cell.length_a   1.000
_cell.length_b   1.000
_cell.length_c   1.000
_cell.angle_alpha   90.00
_cell.angle_beta   90.00
_cell.angle_gamma   90.00
#
_symmetry.space_group_name_H-M   'P 1'
#
loop_
_entity.id
_entity.type
_entity.pdbx_description
1 polymer ?
#
loop_
_entity_poly.entity_id
_entity_poly.type
_entity_poly.pdbx_seq_one_letter_code
_entity_poly.pdbx_strand_id
1 'polypeptide(L)' 'MSTALVAKVARIVTKWYGRPTNQEVLPQMIDDTTYAWRTGVFEATRVFHAEDPGGPTFIGGNLRKPDSHGRQ' A
#
# COMPACT_ATOMS: atom_id res chain seq x y z
N MET A 1 -4.27 -18.88 3.42
CA MET A 1 -4.97 -18.00 4.38
C MET A 1 -4.12 -16.85 4.94
N SER A 2 -2.79 -16.80 4.78
CA SER A 2 -1.99 -15.69 5.33
C SER A 2 -1.79 -14.50 4.36
N THR A 3 -1.69 -14.76 3.05
CA THR A 3 -1.38 -13.74 2.04
C THR A 3 -2.46 -12.67 1.88
N ALA A 4 -3.73 -13.02 2.12
CA ALA A 4 -4.85 -12.09 2.02
C ALA A 4 -4.80 -10.99 3.10
N LEU A 5 -4.36 -11.33 4.32
CA LEU A 5 -4.25 -10.36 5.40
C LEU A 5 -3.06 -9.41 5.16
N VAL A 6 -1.94 -9.93 4.68
CA VAL A 6 -0.78 -9.11 4.29
C VAL A 6 -1.16 -8.15 3.15
N ALA A 7 -1.90 -8.63 2.15
CA ALA A 7 -2.40 -7.78 1.07
C ALA A 7 -3.35 -6.67 1.57
N LYS A 8 -4.20 -6.97 2.55
CA LYS A 8 -5.07 -5.97 3.21
C LYS A 8 -4.25 -4.88 3.90
N VAL A 9 -3.26 -5.25 4.72
CA VAL A 9 -2.39 -4.27 5.39
C VAL A 9 -1.64 -3.42 4.35
N ALA A 10 -1.11 -4.05 3.30
CA ALA A 10 -0.47 -3.35 2.19
C ALA A 10 -1.42 -2.35 1.49
N ARG A 11 -2.71 -2.67 1.32
CA ARG A 11 -3.71 -1.74 0.75
C ARG A 11 -4.00 -0.56 1.67
N ILE A 12 -4.05 -0.78 2.98
CA ILE A 12 -4.26 0.30 3.97
C ILE A 12 -3.11 1.31 3.87
N VAL A 13 -1.86 0.83 3.88
CA VAL A 13 -0.68 1.69 3.70
C VAL A 13 -0.69 2.36 2.32
N THR A 14 -0.98 1.62 1.25
CA THR A 14 -1.10 2.17 -0.12
C THR A 14 -2.14 3.29 -0.22
N LYS A 15 -3.30 3.13 0.43
CA LYS A 15 -4.35 4.14 0.43
C LYS A 15 -3.90 5.40 1.16
N TRP A 16 -3.17 5.26 2.26
CA TRP A 16 -2.70 6.39 3.05
C TRP A 16 -1.63 7.22 2.32
N TYR A 17 -0.70 6.55 1.63
CA TYR A 17 0.30 7.21 0.78
C TYR A 17 -0.26 7.88 -0.49
N GLY A 18 -1.52 7.59 -0.84
CA GLY A 18 -2.15 8.09 -2.06
C GLY A 18 -1.95 7.16 -3.26
N ARG A 19 -3.01 7.05 -4.08
CA ARG A 19 -3.01 6.28 -5.34
C ARG A 19 -3.13 7.26 -6.53
N PRO A 20 -2.25 7.19 -7.55
CA PRO A 20 -1.09 6.30 -7.67
C PRO A 20 0.06 6.74 -6.76
N THR A 21 0.85 5.76 -6.30
CA THR A 21 1.96 5.98 -5.37
C THR A 21 3.29 6.00 -6.13
N ASN A 22 4.17 6.95 -5.81
CA ASN A 22 5.47 7.10 -6.49
C ASN A 22 6.37 5.87 -6.24
N GLN A 23 7.15 5.45 -7.24
CA GLN A 23 8.10 4.34 -7.10
C GLN A 23 9.19 4.64 -6.07
N GLU A 24 9.51 5.92 -5.87
CA GLU A 24 10.52 6.37 -4.91
C GLU A 24 10.12 6.09 -3.46
N VAL A 25 8.82 6.04 -3.16
CA VAL A 25 8.33 5.76 -1.79
C VAL A 25 8.06 4.28 -1.55
N LEU A 26 8.23 3.41 -2.55
CA LEU A 26 8.03 1.96 -2.39
C LEU A 26 8.84 1.35 -1.24
N PRO A 27 10.13 1.68 -1.04
CA PRO A 27 10.89 1.15 0.09
C PRO A 27 10.28 1.53 1.44
N GLN A 28 9.81 2.78 1.55
CA GLN A 28 9.15 3.30 2.75
C GLN A 28 7.80 2.62 3.00
N MET A 29 7.01 2.41 1.96
CA MET A 29 5.74 1.68 2.06
C MET A 29 5.93 0.23 2.52
N ILE A 30 7.00 -0.43 2.09
CA ILE A 30 7.34 -1.80 2.53
C ILE A 30 7.73 -1.80 4.01
N ASP A 31 8.54 -0.84 4.44
CA ASP A 31 8.93 -0.69 5.84
C ASP A 31 7.70 -0.41 6.72
N ASP A 32 6.85 0.54 6.33
CA ASP A 32 5.62 0.87 7.04
C ASP A 32 4.63 -0.29 7.07
N THR A 33 4.50 -1.04 5.98
CA THR A 33 3.66 -2.24 5.95
C THR A 33 4.20 -3.30 6.91
N THR A 34 5.52 -3.46 6.98
CA THR A 34 6.18 -4.40 7.90
C THR A 34 5.99 -3.96 9.35
N TYR A 35 6.14 -2.67 9.63
CA TYR A 35 5.90 -2.09 10.94
C TYR A 35 4.44 -2.25 11.36
N ALA A 36 3.50 -1.89 10.49
CA ALA A 36 2.06 -2.03 10.70
C ALA A 36 1.65 -3.49 10.95
N TRP A 37 2.27 -4.42 10.23
CA TRP A 37 2.05 -5.85 10.43
C TRP A 37 2.57 -6.33 11.78
N ARG A 38 3.76 -5.87 12.21
CA ARG A 38 4.35 -6.27 13.49
C ARG A 38 3.61 -5.69 14.70
N THR A 39 3.19 -4.43 14.60
CA THR A 39 2.54 -3.71 15.70
C THR A 39 1.03 -3.85 15.72
N GLY A 40 0.43 -4.19 14.58
CA GLY A 40 -1.01 -4.20 14.38
C GLY A 40 -1.65 -2.81 14.29
N VAL A 41 -0.84 -1.75 14.24
CA VAL A 41 -1.30 -0.35 14.21
C VAL A 41 -0.54 0.43 13.14
N PHE A 42 -1.26 1.24 12.38
CA PHE A 42 -0.71 2.18 11.41
C PHE A 42 -1.56 3.44 11.42
N GLU A 43 -0.97 4.62 11.62
CA GLU A 43 -1.71 5.89 11.57
C GLU A 43 -2.98 5.89 12.46
N ALA A 44 -2.80 5.48 13.72
CA ALA A 44 -3.85 5.25 14.71
C ALA A 44 -4.94 4.21 14.32
N THR A 45 -4.77 3.50 13.21
CA THR A 45 -5.71 2.49 12.69
C THR A 45 -5.24 1.08 13.05
N ARG A 46 -6.14 0.28 13.64
CA ARG A 46 -5.86 -1.15 13.92
C ARG A 46 -5.99 -1.98 12.65
N VAL A 47 -4.89 -2.26 11.97
CA VAL A 47 -4.89 -2.81 10.60
C VAL A 47 -5.54 -4.19 10.47
N PHE A 48 -5.54 -4.98 11.54
CA PHE A 48 -6.20 -6.29 11.56
C PHE A 48 -7.73 -6.18 11.60
N HIS A 49 -8.25 -5.19 12.32
CA HIS A 49 -9.68 -4.95 12.50
C HIS A 49 -10.27 -3.94 11.52
N ALA A 50 -9.44 -3.14 10.86
CA ALA A 50 -9.87 -2.16 9.86
C ALA A 50 -10.62 -2.83 8.70
N GLU A 51 -11.49 -2.09 8.02
CA GLU A 51 -12.09 -2.56 6.78
C GLU A 51 -11.02 -2.67 5.67
N ASP A 52 -11.13 -3.67 4.78
CA ASP A 52 -10.23 -3.74 3.62
C ASP A 52 -10.62 -2.64 2.61
N PRO A 53 -9.73 -1.68 2.32
CA PRO A 53 -10.06 -0.61 1.37
C PRO A 53 -10.10 -1.07 -0.09
N GLY A 54 -9.78 -2.34 -0.36
CA GLY A 54 -9.78 -2.91 -1.70
C GLY A 54 -8.78 -2.25 -2.67
N GLY A 55 -8.85 -2.67 -3.93
CA GLY A 55 -8.07 -2.11 -5.04
C GLY A 55 -6.58 -2.44 -5.06
N PRO A 56 -5.81 -1.79 -5.96
CA PRO A 56 -4.42 -2.14 -6.26
C PRO A 56 -3.45 -1.80 -5.11
N THR A 57 -2.66 -2.77 -4.72
CA THR A 57 -1.61 -2.63 -3.69
C THR A 57 -0.25 -2.51 -4.39
N PHE A 58 0.79 -2.04 -3.70
CA PHE A 58 2.15 -2.07 -4.25
C PHE A 58 2.69 -3.49 -4.54
N ILE A 59 2.05 -4.54 -3.99
CA ILE A 59 2.43 -5.96 -4.17
C ILE A 59 1.78 -6.58 -5.43
N GLY A 60 0.72 -5.98 -5.97
CA GLY A 60 0.00 -6.53 -7.14
C GLY A 60 -0.45 -5.50 -8.17
N GLY A 61 -0.18 -4.23 -7.94
CA GLY A 61 -0.47 -3.15 -8.86
C GLY A 61 0.68 -3.01 -9.82
N ASN A 62 0.40 -3.29 -11.09
CA ASN A 62 1.03 -2.62 -12.22
C ASN A 62 1.17 -1.14 -11.82
N LEU A 63 2.36 -0.75 -11.35
CA LEU A 63 2.75 0.65 -11.15
C LEU A 63 2.35 1.29 -12.46
N ARG A 64 1.25 2.06 -12.48
CA ARG A 64 0.76 2.66 -13.72
C ARG A 64 1.98 3.37 -14.27
N LYS A 65 2.45 2.91 -15.45
CA LYS A 65 3.53 3.54 -16.19
C LYS A 65 3.36 5.05 -16.01
N PRO A 66 4.38 5.79 -15.57
CA PRO A 66 4.26 7.24 -15.43
C PRO A 66 3.62 7.72 -16.71
N ASP A 67 2.49 8.41 -16.57
CA ASP A 67 1.68 8.82 -17.70
C ASP A 67 2.64 9.53 -18.66
N SER A 68 2.76 9.02 -19.89
CA SER A 68 3.63 9.57 -20.93
C SER A 68 3.13 10.98 -21.25
N HIS A 69 3.50 11.95 -20.43
CA HIS A 69 3.10 13.33 -20.60
C HIS A 69 4.21 14.06 -21.35
N GLY A 70 4.02 14.17 -22.66
CA GLY A 70 4.44 15.35 -23.41
C GLY A 70 5.41 15.13 -24.56
N ARG A 71 4.91 15.47 -25.77
CA ARG A 71 5.58 16.16 -26.91
C ARG A 71 6.86 15.51 -27.45
N GLN A 72 6.94 15.12 -28.72
CA GLN A 72 6.67 15.89 -29.96
C GLN A 72 6.32 14.94 -31.12
#